data_AF-G0M9J9-F1
#
_entry.id   AF-G0M9J9-F1
#
_cell.length_a   1.000
_cell.length_b   1.000
_cell.length_c   1.000
_cell.angle_alpha   90.00
_cell.angle_beta   90.00
_cell.angle_gamma   90.00
#
_symmetry.space_group_name_H-M   'P 1'
#
loop_
_entity.id
_entity.type
_entity.pdbx_description
1 polymer ?
#
loop_
_entity_poly.entity_id
_entity_poly.type
_entity_poly.pdbx_seq_one_letter_code
_entity_poly.pdbx_strand_id
1 'polypeptide(L)'
;MGMVTENFQFNRDKYYLATRPTVIASSIPYFVGRPEFLLFTDSLSHSSENLIDVKKLILEACRLLELGSESLMIEENYLKTLNLGFMLLQFDVDTMHYFDRLGRTECLDIIEFYFLTVTKWMMNFDEFNYLDRDVKLKVVKTVWFIWCKIHKCVATVRYRKLDKQAKREHKILRYTCIDRKQVKVDTSWLSDYPHVYVSR
;
A
#
# COMPACT_ATOMS: atom_id res chain seq x y z
N MET A 1 -13.16 -33.02 27.63
CA MET A 1 -14.03 -32.30 26.69
C MET A 1 -13.25 -32.08 25.41
N GLY A 2 -13.28 -33.08 24.52
CA GLY A 2 -12.51 -33.08 23.27
C GLY A 2 -13.43 -32.85 22.08
N MET A 3 -12.86 -32.32 21.00
CA MET A 3 -13.56 -32.02 19.76
C MET A 3 -14.01 -33.34 19.09
N VAL A 4 -15.32 -33.50 18.90
CA VAL A 4 -15.93 -34.70 18.28
C VAL A 4 -15.75 -34.60 16.77
N THR A 5 -15.05 -35.56 16.19
CA THR A 5 -14.68 -35.59 14.76
C THR A 5 -15.88 -35.68 13.82
N GLU A 6 -17.03 -36.14 14.32
CA GLU A 6 -18.30 -36.25 13.58
C GLU A 6 -18.92 -34.88 13.27
N ASN A 7 -18.53 -33.82 13.98
CA ASN A 7 -19.01 -32.45 13.76
C ASN A 7 -18.17 -31.67 12.73
N PHE A 8 -17.17 -32.31 12.11
CA PHE A 8 -16.41 -31.66 11.04
C PHE A 8 -17.26 -31.56 9.77
N GLN A 9 -17.45 -30.32 9.31
CA GLN A 9 -18.06 -30.05 8.01
C GLN A 9 -17.07 -30.38 6.90
N PHE A 10 -17.07 -31.63 6.43
CA PHE A 10 -16.41 -32.00 5.18
C PHE A 10 -17.24 -31.49 3.98
N ASN A 11 -16.59 -31.08 2.90
CA ASN A 11 -17.19 -30.50 1.68
C ASN A 11 -17.73 -29.06 1.78
N ARG A 12 -17.12 -28.19 2.59
CA ARG A 12 -17.39 -26.74 2.53
C ARG A 12 -16.95 -26.13 1.19
N ASP A 13 -15.94 -26.72 0.57
CA ASP A 13 -15.46 -26.35 -0.74
C ASP A 13 -16.17 -27.19 -1.80
N LYS A 14 -17.15 -26.59 -2.49
CA LYS A 14 -17.80 -27.18 -3.65
C LYS A 14 -16.86 -27.21 -4.86
N TYR A 15 -15.73 -27.92 -4.78
CA TYR A 15 -15.04 -28.40 -5.98
C TYR A 15 -15.68 -29.71 -6.41
N TYR A 16 -16.95 -29.65 -6.80
CA TYR A 16 -17.56 -30.77 -7.51
C TYR A 16 -16.87 -30.88 -8.86
N LEU A 17 -15.99 -31.88 -8.99
CA LEU A 17 -15.69 -32.52 -10.26
C LEU A 17 -16.99 -33.17 -10.76
N ALA A 18 -17.88 -32.34 -11.31
CA ALA A 18 -19.08 -32.79 -11.96
C ALA A 18 -18.70 -33.41 -13.31
N THR A 19 -18.85 -34.73 -13.38
CA THR A 19 -19.13 -35.49 -14.59
C THR A 19 -20.05 -34.68 -15.51
N ARG A 20 -19.56 -34.38 -16.72
CA ARG A 20 -20.17 -33.46 -17.70
C ARG A 20 -21.63 -33.78 -18.01
N PRO A 21 -22.46 -32.73 -18.11
CA PRO A 21 -23.23 -32.54 -19.34
C PRO A 21 -23.10 -31.09 -19.82
N THR A 22 -22.60 -30.88 -21.06
CA THR A 22 -22.65 -29.60 -21.84
C THR A 22 -22.92 -28.33 -21.02
N VAL A 23 -21.96 -27.93 -20.19
CA VAL A 23 -22.10 -26.76 -19.32
C VAL A 23 -21.62 -25.56 -20.11
N ILE A 24 -22.56 -24.75 -20.61
CA ILE A 24 -22.24 -23.37 -20.98
C ILE A 24 -21.58 -22.76 -19.74
N ALA A 25 -20.34 -22.29 -19.88
CA ALA A 25 -19.61 -21.72 -18.77
C ALA A 25 -20.44 -20.61 -18.12
N SER A 26 -20.53 -20.63 -16.79
CA SER A 26 -21.38 -19.72 -16.01
C SER A 26 -20.97 -18.25 -16.12
N SER A 27 -19.77 -17.98 -16.64
CA SER A 27 -19.23 -16.65 -16.86
C SER A 27 -18.09 -16.71 -17.88
N ILE A 28 -17.80 -15.58 -18.53
CA ILE A 28 -16.67 -15.45 -19.48
C ILE A 28 -15.34 -15.87 -18.83
N PRO A 29 -14.98 -15.46 -17.58
CA PRO A 29 -13.78 -15.93 -16.90
C PRO A 29 -13.63 -17.45 -16.84
N TYR A 30 -14.73 -18.13 -16.51
CA TYR A 30 -14.76 -19.59 -16.41
C TYR A 30 -14.69 -20.27 -17.78
N PHE A 31 -15.24 -19.62 -18.81
CA PHE A 31 -15.18 -20.09 -20.20
C PHE A 31 -13.76 -20.04 -20.75
N VAL A 32 -13.09 -18.90 -20.57
CA VAL A 32 -11.74 -18.69 -21.12
C VAL A 32 -10.62 -19.15 -20.19
N GLY A 33 -10.96 -19.60 -18.97
CA GLY A 33 -9.99 -20.01 -17.95
C GLY A 33 -9.10 -18.86 -17.45
N ARG A 34 -9.57 -17.62 -17.51
CA ARG A 34 -8.82 -16.41 -17.11
C ARG A 34 -9.61 -15.61 -16.08
N PRO A 35 -8.98 -15.10 -15.01
CA PRO A 35 -9.63 -14.18 -14.08
C PRO A 35 -10.24 -12.97 -14.80
N GLU A 36 -11.34 -12.44 -14.27
CA GLU A 36 -12.13 -11.36 -14.90
C GLU A 36 -11.28 -10.12 -15.23
N PHE A 37 -10.33 -9.78 -14.37
CA PHE A 37 -9.41 -8.64 -14.57
C PHE A 37 -8.33 -8.87 -15.65
N LEU A 38 -8.20 -10.09 -16.19
CA LEU A 38 -7.29 -10.44 -17.29
C LEU A 38 -8.03 -10.70 -18.62
N LEU A 39 -9.36 -10.52 -18.65
CA LEU A 39 -10.14 -10.77 -19.86
C LEU A 39 -9.91 -9.74 -20.97
N PHE A 40 -9.61 -8.50 -20.58
CA PHE A 40 -9.46 -7.38 -21.50
C PHE A 40 -8.00 -6.96 -21.69
N THR A 41 -7.05 -7.82 -21.32
CA THR A 41 -5.64 -7.60 -21.61
C THR A 41 -5.37 -8.02 -23.05
N ASP A 42 -5.20 -7.05 -23.95
CA ASP A 42 -4.77 -7.34 -25.32
C ASP A 42 -3.26 -7.61 -25.30
N SER A 43 -2.87 -8.86 -25.58
CA SER A 43 -1.45 -9.26 -25.63
C SER A 43 -0.70 -8.66 -26.81
N LEU A 44 -1.42 -8.06 -27.78
CA LEU A 44 -0.87 -7.50 -29.01
C LEU A 44 -0.89 -5.97 -29.03
N SER A 45 -1.59 -5.31 -28.09
CA SER A 45 -1.52 -3.87 -27.99
C SER A 45 -0.16 -3.48 -27.42
N HIS A 46 0.68 -2.87 -28.25
CA HIS A 46 1.81 -2.05 -27.80
C HIS A 46 1.26 -0.81 -27.08
N SER A 47 0.56 -0.99 -25.96
CA SER A 47 0.32 0.11 -25.06
C SER A 47 1.70 0.58 -24.62
N SER A 48 2.00 1.85 -24.87
CA SER A 48 3.18 2.49 -24.31
C SER A 48 3.03 2.41 -22.79
N GLU A 49 3.59 1.37 -22.18
CA GLU A 49 3.52 1.20 -20.73
C GLU A 49 4.05 2.48 -20.10
N ASN A 50 3.21 3.16 -19.31
CA ASN A 50 3.62 4.35 -18.58
C ASN A 50 4.55 3.92 -17.44
N LEU A 51 5.80 3.61 -17.79
CA LEU A 51 6.84 3.20 -16.86
C LEU A 51 7.32 4.43 -16.08
N ILE A 52 7.29 4.31 -14.76
CA ILE A 52 7.82 5.32 -13.85
C ILE A 52 9.27 4.94 -13.53
N ASP A 53 10.21 5.75 -14.00
CA ASP A 53 11.62 5.57 -13.63
C ASP A 53 11.84 6.00 -12.17
N VAL A 54 12.06 5.02 -11.30
CA VAL A 54 12.34 5.20 -9.87
C VAL A 54 13.83 5.04 -9.52
N LYS A 55 14.74 5.00 -10.50
CA LYS A 55 16.19 4.79 -10.24
C LYS A 55 16.75 5.79 -9.24
N LYS A 56 16.38 7.08 -9.34
CA LYS A 56 16.83 8.12 -8.41
C LYS A 56 16.38 7.85 -6.97
N LEU A 57 15.12 7.43 -6.80
CA LEU A 57 14.57 7.06 -5.50
C LEU A 57 15.30 5.85 -4.88
N ILE A 58 15.62 4.86 -5.71
CA ILE A 58 16.39 3.69 -5.27
C ILE A 58 17.82 4.07 -4.88
N LEU A 59 18.49 4.92 -5.68
CA LEU A 59 19.83 5.41 -5.37
C LEU A 59 19.85 6.18 -4.04
N GLU A 60 18.85 7.03 -3.81
CA GLU A 60 18.76 7.79 -2.56
C GLU A 60 18.52 6.87 -1.35
N ALA A 61 17.68 5.85 -1.49
CA ALA A 61 17.52 4.87 -0.42
C ALA A 61 18.80 4.05 -0.17
N CYS A 62 19.54 3.67 -1.21
CA CYS A 62 20.86 3.03 -1.04
C CYS A 62 21.81 3.95 -0.27
N ARG A 63 21.86 5.23 -0.64
CA ARG A 63 22.68 6.24 0.04
C ARG A 63 22.34 6.35 1.53
N LEU A 64 21.04 6.35 1.87
CA LEU A 64 20.59 6.35 3.27
C LEU A 64 21.01 5.07 4.00
N LEU A 65 20.81 3.90 3.40
CA LEU A 65 21.18 2.61 3.99
C LEU A 65 22.70 2.48 4.24
N GLU A 66 23.53 3.16 3.44
CA GLU A 66 25.00 3.23 3.60
C GLU A 66 25.43 4.20 4.70
N LEU A 67 24.68 5.29 4.91
CA LEU A 67 24.98 6.27 5.96
C LEU A 67 24.84 5.67 7.38
N GLY A 68 24.01 4.64 7.53
CA GLY A 68 23.66 4.05 8.82
C GLY A 68 22.68 4.92 9.63
N SER A 69 22.18 4.37 10.73
CA SER A 69 21.30 5.13 11.64
C SER A 69 22.11 6.17 12.41
N GLU A 70 21.62 7.41 12.50
CA GLU A 70 22.17 8.41 13.42
C GLU A 70 22.00 8.03 14.90
N SER A 71 21.28 6.94 15.20
CA SER A 71 21.00 6.37 16.52
C SER A 71 20.94 7.41 17.65
N LEU A 72 19.84 8.16 17.65
CA LEU A 72 19.41 8.86 18.86
C LEU A 72 18.56 7.88 19.67
N MET A 73 19.12 7.43 20.79
CA MET A 73 18.48 6.76 21.92
C MET A 73 18.44 5.22 21.85
N ILE A 74 19.42 4.62 22.52
CA ILE A 74 19.35 3.25 23.04
C ILE A 74 18.26 3.23 24.12
N GLU A 75 17.02 2.93 23.74
CA GLU A 75 15.98 2.60 24.71
C GLU A 75 16.05 1.12 25.11
N GLU A 76 15.64 0.80 26.34
CA GLU A 76 15.74 -0.55 26.93
C GLU A 76 14.99 -1.65 26.15
N ASN A 77 14.11 -1.30 25.21
CA ASN A 77 13.31 -2.26 24.45
C ASN A 77 13.04 -1.77 23.03
N TYR A 78 13.31 -2.65 22.04
CA TYR A 78 13.03 -2.48 20.62
C TYR A 78 11.63 -1.92 20.32
N LEU A 79 10.60 -2.35 21.06
CA LEU A 79 9.24 -1.86 20.85
C LEU A 79 9.09 -0.35 21.13
N LYS A 80 9.81 0.17 22.13
CA LYS A 80 9.77 1.59 22.47
C LYS A 80 10.51 2.41 21.41
N THR A 81 11.68 1.96 20.96
CA THR A 81 12.42 2.56 19.82
C THR A 81 11.53 2.64 18.58
N LEU A 82 10.76 1.58 18.30
CA LEU A 82 9.83 1.56 17.17
C LEU A 82 8.69 2.54 17.31
N ASN A 83 8.14 2.62 18.51
CA ASN A 83 7.09 3.57 18.81
C ASN A 83 7.62 5.00 18.68
N LEU A 84 8.82 5.31 19.17
CA LEU A 84 9.45 6.62 18.99
C LEU A 84 9.62 6.98 17.51
N GLY A 85 10.18 6.07 16.71
CA GLY A 85 10.31 6.28 15.27
C GLY A 85 8.96 6.51 14.57
N PHE A 86 7.89 5.90 15.06
CA PHE A 86 6.52 6.14 14.59
C PHE A 86 5.95 7.47 15.09
N MET A 87 6.25 7.88 16.33
CA MET A 87 5.81 9.14 16.93
C MET A 87 6.38 10.36 16.19
N LEU A 88 7.60 10.26 15.64
CA LEU A 88 8.19 11.30 14.78
C LEU A 88 7.42 11.52 13.47
N LEU A 89 6.52 10.60 13.12
CA LEU A 89 5.70 10.65 11.91
C LEU A 89 4.26 11.11 12.22
N GLN A 90 4.08 11.79 13.35
CA GLN A 90 2.80 12.43 13.68
C GLN A 90 2.62 13.73 12.92
N PHE A 91 1.38 14.02 12.55
CA PHE A 91 0.97 15.32 12.03
C PHE A 91 0.34 16.15 13.14
N ASP A 92 0.48 17.45 12.97
CA ASP A 92 -0.42 18.42 13.56
C ASP A 92 -1.66 18.58 12.65
N VAL A 93 -2.83 18.62 13.27
CA VAL A 93 -4.12 18.82 12.57
C VAL A 93 -4.20 20.24 12.02
N ASP A 94 -3.62 21.21 12.74
CA ASP A 94 -3.73 22.63 12.40
C ASP A 94 -2.88 22.99 11.17
N THR A 95 -1.80 22.25 10.92
CA THR A 95 -0.93 22.44 9.75
C THR A 95 -1.30 21.53 8.58
N MET A 96 -2.43 20.82 8.65
CA MET A 96 -2.76 19.77 7.71
C MET A 96 -3.32 20.34 6.39
N HIS A 97 -2.70 19.97 5.28
CA HIS A 97 -3.16 20.39 3.95
C HIS A 97 -4.35 19.54 3.48
N TYR A 98 -5.15 20.08 2.56
CA TYR A 98 -6.25 19.36 1.91
C TYR A 98 -5.92 19.17 0.42
N PHE A 99 -6.04 17.94 -0.07
CA PHE A 99 -5.89 17.65 -1.50
C PHE A 99 -7.24 17.69 -2.21
N ASP A 100 -7.39 18.68 -3.08
CA ASP A 100 -8.55 18.80 -3.97
C ASP A 100 -8.35 17.98 -5.27
N ARG A 101 -7.10 17.74 -5.66
CA ARG A 101 -6.72 16.94 -6.83
C ARG A 101 -5.60 15.97 -6.46
N LEU A 102 -5.69 14.76 -7.00
CA LEU A 102 -4.68 13.72 -6.85
C LEU A 102 -4.33 13.20 -8.25
N GLY A 103 -3.15 13.57 -8.74
CA GLY A 103 -2.63 13.16 -10.04
C GLY A 103 -1.26 12.50 -9.91
N ARG A 104 -0.47 12.55 -11.00
CA ARG A 104 0.84 11.92 -11.06
C ARG A 104 1.81 12.48 -10.03
N THR A 105 1.89 13.80 -9.93
CA THR A 105 2.86 14.48 -9.06
C THR A 105 2.61 14.16 -7.59
N GLU A 106 1.36 14.26 -7.14
CA GLU A 106 0.98 13.97 -5.76
C GLU A 106 1.20 12.49 -5.44
N CYS A 107 0.86 11.59 -6.37
CA CYS A 107 1.13 10.15 -6.22
C CYS A 107 2.62 9.85 -6.06
N LEU A 108 3.47 10.41 -6.93
CA LEU A 108 4.92 10.16 -6.88
C LEU A 108 5.54 10.74 -5.60
N ASP A 109 5.11 11.91 -5.18
CA ASP A 109 5.55 12.57 -3.95
C ASP A 109 5.16 11.77 -2.69
N ILE A 110 3.94 11.20 -2.68
CA ILE A 110 3.51 10.24 -1.65
C ILE A 110 4.43 9.01 -1.64
N ILE A 111 4.70 8.41 -2.81
CA ILE A 111 5.55 7.21 -2.92
C ILE A 111 6.96 7.51 -2.41
N GLU A 112 7.57 8.61 -2.86
CA GLU A 112 8.90 9.04 -2.44
C GLU A 112 8.98 9.24 -0.93
N PHE A 113 8.04 9.98 -0.36
CA PHE A 113 7.98 10.21 1.09
C PHE A 113 7.91 8.91 1.87
N TYR A 114 6.96 8.02 1.54
CA TYR A 114 6.78 6.80 2.30
C TYR A 114 7.96 5.84 2.14
N PHE A 115 8.53 5.75 0.92
CA PHE A 115 9.67 4.89 0.67
C PHE A 115 10.90 5.33 1.50
N LEU A 116 11.24 6.62 1.46
CA LEU A 116 12.39 7.15 2.22
C LEU A 116 12.13 7.17 3.73
N THR A 117 10.91 7.50 4.16
CA THR A 117 10.50 7.45 5.57
C THR A 117 10.64 6.05 6.14
N VAL A 118 10.14 5.04 5.43
CA VAL A 118 10.25 3.65 5.88
C VAL A 118 11.70 3.19 5.86
N THR A 119 12.50 3.63 4.89
CA THR A 119 13.95 3.34 4.86
C THR A 119 14.61 3.82 6.16
N LYS A 120 14.40 5.09 6.53
CA LYS A 120 14.94 5.67 7.76
C LYS A 120 14.38 5.00 9.02
N TRP A 121 13.09 4.69 9.03
CA TRP A 121 12.46 4.01 10.16
C TRP A 121 13.01 2.60 10.38
N MET A 122 13.22 1.84 9.29
CA MET A 122 13.82 0.49 9.35
C MET A 122 15.27 0.52 9.83
N MET A 123 16.02 1.58 9.54
CA MET A 123 17.38 1.75 10.05
C MET A 123 17.45 1.93 11.57
N ASN A 124 16.34 2.24 12.25
CA ASN A 124 16.30 2.24 13.72
C ASN A 124 16.25 0.83 14.32
N PHE A 125 16.15 -0.23 13.51
CA PHE A 125 16.26 -1.61 13.96
C PHE A 125 17.70 -2.09 13.84
N ASP A 126 18.31 -2.50 14.95
CA ASP A 126 19.69 -2.99 14.95
C ASP A 126 19.84 -4.27 14.13
N GLU A 127 18.88 -5.20 14.22
CA GLU A 127 18.88 -6.44 13.44
C GLU A 127 18.84 -6.18 11.94
N PHE A 128 18.12 -5.13 11.53
CA PHE A 128 18.09 -4.70 10.14
C PHE A 128 19.44 -4.15 9.69
N ASN A 129 20.15 -3.45 10.57
CA ASN A 129 21.47 -2.88 10.28
C ASN A 129 22.56 -3.95 10.08
N TYR A 130 22.42 -5.16 10.63
CA TYR A 130 23.34 -6.27 10.38
C TYR A 130 23.16 -6.95 9.01
N LEU A 131 22.05 -6.68 8.31
CA LEU A 131 21.81 -7.27 7.00
C LEU A 131 22.69 -6.64 5.90
N ASP A 132 23.01 -7.44 4.89
CA ASP A 132 23.67 -6.94 3.68
C ASP A 132 22.81 -5.90 2.97
N ARG A 133 23.45 -4.94 2.30
CA ARG A 133 22.78 -3.82 1.62
C ARG A 133 21.66 -4.26 0.67
N ASP A 134 21.93 -5.27 -0.14
CA ASP A 134 20.97 -5.74 -1.14
C ASP A 134 19.75 -6.40 -0.47
N VAL A 135 19.96 -7.06 0.68
CA VAL A 135 18.89 -7.65 1.50
C VAL A 135 18.08 -6.53 2.17
N LYS A 136 18.74 -5.53 2.76
CA LYS A 136 18.08 -4.33 3.32
C LYS A 136 17.16 -3.67 2.29
N LEU A 137 17.67 -3.41 1.09
CA LEU A 137 16.91 -2.79 0.02
C LEU A 137 15.72 -3.66 -0.41
N LYS A 138 15.89 -4.99 -0.49
CA LYS A 138 14.80 -5.93 -0.83
C LYS A 138 13.69 -5.92 0.23
N VAL A 139 14.06 -5.88 1.51
CA VAL A 139 13.11 -5.75 2.62
C VAL A 139 12.36 -4.43 2.52
N VAL A 140 13.05 -3.29 2.36
CA VAL A 140 12.42 -1.97 2.22
C VAL A 140 11.44 -1.94 1.05
N LYS A 141 11.84 -2.44 -0.14
CA LYS A 141 10.99 -2.57 -1.34
C LYS A 141 9.69 -3.34 -1.10
N THR A 142 9.71 -4.28 -0.17
CA THR A 142 8.55 -5.12 0.16
C THR A 142 7.71 -4.52 1.29
N VAL A 143 8.33 -3.89 2.29
CA VAL A 143 7.65 -3.46 3.51
C VAL A 143 6.99 -2.09 3.37
N TRP A 144 7.57 -1.17 2.58
CA TRP A 144 7.13 0.23 2.56
C TRP A 144 5.64 0.42 2.22
N PHE A 145 5.10 -0.39 1.31
CA PHE A 145 3.69 -0.26 0.91
C PHE A 145 2.75 -0.76 2.01
N ILE A 146 3.14 -1.80 2.76
CA ILE A 146 2.38 -2.33 3.89
C ILE A 146 2.37 -1.28 4.99
N TRP A 147 3.55 -0.74 5.30
CA TRP A 147 3.72 0.31 6.29
C TRP A 147 2.87 1.54 5.95
N CYS A 148 2.85 1.97 4.68
CA CYS A 148 1.99 3.06 4.21
C CYS A 148 0.50 2.80 4.49
N LYS A 149 -0.01 1.58 4.25
CA LYS A 149 -1.40 1.21 4.57
C LYS A 149 -1.69 1.29 6.06
N ILE A 150 -0.78 0.80 6.90
CA ILE A 150 -0.91 0.86 8.36
C ILE A 150 -0.93 2.32 8.82
N HIS A 151 0.05 3.11 8.37
CA HIS A 151 0.14 4.53 8.71
C HIS A 151 -1.13 5.29 8.31
N LYS A 152 -1.66 5.07 7.10
CA LYS A 152 -2.91 5.66 6.63
C LYS A 152 -4.08 5.38 7.60
N CYS A 153 -4.19 4.14 8.07
CA CYS A 153 -5.24 3.74 9.00
C CYS A 153 -5.09 4.44 10.35
N VAL A 154 -3.90 4.37 10.95
CA VAL A 154 -3.62 4.96 12.27
C VAL A 154 -3.77 6.49 12.22
N ALA A 155 -3.19 7.14 11.22
CA ALA A 155 -3.30 8.58 11.00
C ALA A 155 -4.76 9.01 10.84
N THR A 156 -5.55 8.29 10.03
CA THR A 156 -6.98 8.59 9.85
C THR A 156 -7.78 8.44 11.14
N VAL A 157 -7.52 7.40 11.95
CA VAL A 157 -8.19 7.22 13.23
C VAL A 157 -7.80 8.33 14.20
N ARG A 158 -6.52 8.70 14.26
CA ARG A 158 -6.01 9.77 15.10
C ARG A 158 -6.65 11.11 14.74
N TYR A 159 -6.66 11.46 13.46
CA TYR A 159 -7.30 12.69 12.96
C TYR A 159 -8.76 12.78 13.41
N ARG A 160 -9.54 11.69 13.27
CA ARG A 160 -10.95 11.66 13.70
C ARG A 160 -11.16 11.82 15.19
N LYS A 161 -10.16 11.51 16.02
CA LYS A 161 -10.22 11.74 17.47
C LYS A 161 -9.90 13.18 17.83
N LEU A 162 -9.04 13.84 17.04
CA LEU A 162 -8.55 15.19 17.32
C LEU A 162 -9.45 16.28 16.69
N ASP A 163 -9.88 16.07 15.45
CA ASP A 163 -10.69 17.03 14.70
C ASP A 163 -12.18 16.73 14.83
N LYS A 164 -12.93 17.69 15.40
CA LYS A 164 -14.40 17.61 15.55
C LYS A 164 -15.14 17.70 14.21
N GLN A 165 -14.52 18.24 13.16
CA GLN A 165 -15.06 18.36 11.80
C GLN A 165 -14.71 17.16 10.91
N ALA A 166 -14.03 16.15 11.46
CA ALA A 166 -13.61 14.99 10.69
C ALA A 166 -14.81 14.21 10.13
N LYS A 167 -14.86 14.08 8.80
CA LYS A 167 -15.88 13.29 8.10
C LYS A 167 -15.44 11.84 7.90
N ARG A 168 -16.40 10.94 7.64
CA ARG A 168 -16.12 9.52 7.37
C ARG A 168 -15.26 9.34 6.11
N GLU A 169 -15.41 10.26 5.17
CA GLU A 169 -14.79 10.29 3.84
C GLU A 169 -13.37 10.84 3.89
N HIS A 170 -13.01 11.59 4.93
CA HIS A 170 -11.64 12.07 5.15
C HIS A 170 -10.69 10.89 5.40
N LYS A 171 -9.59 10.90 4.67
CA LYS A 171 -8.46 9.97 4.78
C LYS A 171 -7.16 10.75 4.89
N ILE A 172 -6.29 10.28 5.77
CA ILE A 172 -5.02 10.96 6.06
C ILE A 172 -3.88 10.20 5.42
N LEU A 173 -3.08 10.90 4.63
CA LEU A 173 -1.94 10.36 3.91
C LEU A 173 -0.87 11.44 3.84
N ARG A 174 0.37 11.15 4.29
CA ARG A 174 1.48 12.12 4.29
C ARG A 174 1.05 13.51 4.79
N TYR A 175 0.53 13.57 6.02
CA TYR A 175 0.10 14.82 6.66
C TYR A 175 -0.94 15.63 5.86
N THR A 176 -1.67 14.98 4.96
CA THR A 176 -2.65 15.60 4.08
C THR A 176 -4.00 14.91 4.23
N CYS A 177 -5.06 15.71 4.27
CA CYS A 177 -6.44 15.25 4.22
C CYS A 177 -6.89 15.05 2.78
N ILE A 178 -7.45 13.90 2.50
CA ILE A 178 -8.14 13.61 1.24
C ILE A 178 -9.60 13.39 1.56
N ASP A 179 -10.49 14.25 1.06
CA ASP A 179 -11.92 13.98 1.05
C ASP A 179 -12.27 13.11 -0.16
N ARG A 180 -12.57 11.82 0.08
CA ARG A 180 -12.90 10.86 -0.98
C ARG A 180 -14.10 11.26 -1.84
N LYS A 181 -15.00 12.14 -1.35
CA LYS A 181 -16.15 12.61 -2.14
C LYS A 181 -15.82 13.78 -3.05
N GLN A 182 -14.83 14.59 -2.68
CA GLN A 182 -14.53 15.84 -3.37
C GLN A 182 -13.26 15.77 -4.20
N VAL A 183 -12.32 14.88 -3.84
CA VAL A 183 -11.04 14.77 -4.53
C VAL A 183 -11.22 14.38 -5.99
N LYS A 184 -10.60 15.16 -6.87
CA LYS A 184 -10.52 14.85 -8.30
C LYS A 184 -9.30 13.98 -8.55
N VAL A 185 -9.51 12.71 -8.87
CA VAL A 185 -8.43 11.78 -9.22
C VAL A 185 -8.17 11.85 -10.72
N ASP A 186 -6.96 12.23 -11.08
CA ASP A 186 -6.47 12.20 -12.44
C ASP A 186 -5.77 10.86 -12.69
N THR A 187 -6.38 10.03 -13.54
CA THR A 187 -5.89 8.70 -13.90
C THR A 187 -5.33 8.62 -15.30
N SER A 188 -5.32 9.73 -16.04
CA SER A 188 -4.90 9.79 -17.45
C SER A 188 -3.43 9.35 -17.67
N TRP A 189 -2.62 9.43 -16.62
CA TRP A 189 -1.22 9.02 -16.63
C TRP A 189 -1.01 7.54 -16.25
N LEU A 190 -2.02 6.88 -15.69
CA LEU A 190 -1.97 5.45 -15.33
C LEU A 190 -2.50 4.58 -16.45
N SER A 191 -3.51 5.08 -17.17
CA SER A 191 -4.25 4.31 -18.15
C SER A 191 -4.80 5.23 -19.23
N ASP A 192 -4.77 4.72 -20.44
CA ASP A 192 -5.41 5.26 -21.64
C ASP A 192 -6.93 5.04 -21.66
N TYR A 193 -7.48 4.30 -20.69
CA TYR A 193 -8.91 4.10 -20.58
C TYR A 193 -9.64 5.41 -20.24
N PRO A 194 -10.81 5.67 -20.86
CA PRO A 194 -11.63 6.83 -20.54
C PRO A 194 -11.97 6.90 -19.05
N HIS A 195 -11.97 8.11 -18.50
CA HIS A 195 -12.18 8.37 -17.06
C HIS A 195 -13.46 7.71 -16.50
N VAL A 196 -14.50 7.55 -17.33
CA VAL A 196 -15.78 6.91 -17.00
C VAL A 196 -15.63 5.48 -16.48
N TYR A 197 -14.60 4.75 -16.94
CA TYR A 197 -14.36 3.36 -16.53
C TYR A 197 -13.46 3.23 -15.29
N VAL A 198 -12.76 4.30 -14.92
CA VAL A 198 -11.72 4.26 -13.86
C VAL A 198 -12.18 4.92 -12.55
N SER A 199 -13.23 5.76 -12.59
CA SER A 199 -13.63 6.64 -11.47
C SER A 199 -14.89 6.21 -10.69
N ARG A 200 -15.30 4.95 -10.76
CA ARG A 200 -16.42 4.41 -9.95
C ARG A 200 -16.04 4.11 -8.50
#